data_AF-A0A9D6KJV7-F1
#
_entry.id   AF-A0A9D6KJV7-F1
#
_cell.length_a   1.000
_cell.length_b   1.000
_cell.length_c   1.000
_cell.angle_alpha   90.00
_cell.angle_beta   90.00
_cell.angle_gamma   90.00
#
_symmetry.space_group_name_H-M   'P 1'
#
loop_
_entity.id
_entity.type
_entity.pdbx_description
1 polymer ?
#
loop_
_entity_poly.entity_id
_entity_poly.type
_entity_poly.pdbx_seq_one_letter_code
_entity_poly.pdbx_strand_id
1 'polypeptide(L)'
;MANLADFYFTHDELFVIPIEHLSPRGMSAAFRTLLLPRVSVSLEWIDMFDDAFATYWARASELAAHAPENWPPPRLQHVCVVTDPTCVRPYFQPFNRCSWLLYASDFDPALSHREFGAYQLLHVERMGLLQAVTPALVRNLSYWLVRSDDEIAQFSAACAHTPRPDAAAFRELAAALPWVRRLRHTSLKPPVVISLEPTTAIPQAGLLVPRSLQPKLDALQRQWTAAATRAVDSFRAAHARRGRDRAGELCRWLRDAQPRVLLTTDGGRIVWDPDEPDEIAATRAALGGIDESAAQRIRDDTTIIDERSRQFLGSLAHPDALPAPHRDTAQGGLSYLHLDRKLIAYNLREPAMDRLHAPAPPYERFMLAARTIHEWGHLAADAGWIPVRADRRGAHGELRTQLAAMFDEIVRNAPAATRSLTAHEITRLTAEAGSAGAALAQIPLNRMPDYQANLLARRYLTADELETYIRNNVYSLTREYSVTKLFRRLARYAYEYQYLRFSQITDPLAYFLGSTWFAEEYLQPGSVTAAQLTRLLDTVGALCDCYAIDESKFDGSRSVR
;
A
#
# COMPACT_ATOMS: atom_id res chain seq x y z
N MET A 1 2.69 12.16 23.70
CA MET A 1 2.78 11.11 22.67
C MET A 1 1.36 10.81 22.24
N ALA A 2 1.03 10.96 20.96
CA ALA A 2 -0.27 10.53 20.45
C ALA A 2 -0.39 9.02 20.64
N ASN A 3 -1.56 8.57 21.10
CA ASN A 3 -1.87 7.15 21.25
C ASN A 3 -2.21 6.59 19.86
N LEU A 4 -1.68 5.41 19.51
CA LEU A 4 -2.08 4.66 18.30
C LEU A 4 -3.61 4.58 18.13
N ALA A 5 -4.36 4.55 19.23
CA ALA A 5 -5.82 4.61 19.19
C ALA A 5 -6.36 5.83 18.42
N ASP A 6 -5.78 7.02 18.60
CA ASP A 6 -6.27 8.23 17.95
C ASP A 6 -5.96 8.22 16.45
N PHE A 7 -4.83 7.64 16.04
CA PHE A 7 -4.48 7.41 14.64
C PHE A 7 -5.55 6.60 13.89
N TYR A 8 -6.15 5.59 14.52
CA TYR A 8 -7.16 4.72 13.91
C TYR A 8 -8.50 5.39 13.65
N PHE A 9 -8.78 6.50 14.35
CA PHE A 9 -10.03 7.26 14.28
C PHE A 9 -9.79 8.73 13.90
N THR A 10 -8.68 9.03 13.23
CA THR A 10 -8.32 10.40 12.87
C THR A 10 -9.22 11.00 11.78
N HIS A 11 -9.93 10.16 11.04
CA HIS A 11 -10.86 10.56 9.99
C HIS A 11 -12.30 10.28 10.43
N ASP A 12 -13.22 11.20 10.17
CA ASP A 12 -14.63 11.07 10.60
C ASP A 12 -15.40 10.12 9.65
N GLU A 13 -14.99 10.09 8.38
CA GLU A 13 -15.61 9.35 7.29
C GLU A 13 -15.18 7.88 7.19
N LEU A 14 -14.12 7.48 7.92
CA LEU A 14 -13.67 6.11 8.04
C LEU A 14 -12.86 5.86 9.32
N PHE A 15 -12.80 4.60 9.75
CA PHE A 15 -11.88 4.16 10.79
C PHE A 15 -11.04 2.97 10.32
N VAL A 16 -9.94 2.71 11.01
CA VAL A 16 -9.01 1.61 10.70
C VAL A 16 -9.11 0.53 11.77
N ILE A 17 -9.40 -0.71 11.37
CA ILE A 17 -9.14 -1.90 12.19
C ILE A 17 -7.70 -2.36 11.87
N PRO A 18 -6.75 -2.18 12.80
CA PRO A 18 -5.33 -2.38 12.50
C PRO A 18 -4.95 -3.86 12.47
N ILE A 19 -3.91 -4.21 11.72
CA ILE A 19 -3.35 -5.58 11.67
C ILE A 19 -3.04 -6.14 13.06
N GLU A 20 -2.46 -5.32 13.95
CA GLU A 20 -2.11 -5.69 15.33
C GLU A 20 -3.31 -6.08 16.21
N HIS A 21 -4.52 -5.76 15.76
CA HIS A 21 -5.78 -6.12 16.41
C HIS A 21 -6.59 -7.17 15.65
N LEU A 22 -6.02 -7.78 14.61
CA LEU A 22 -6.67 -8.80 13.81
C LEU A 22 -6.01 -10.17 14.03
N SER A 23 -6.83 -11.20 13.91
CA SER A 23 -6.43 -12.60 13.96
C SER A 23 -7.28 -13.41 12.97
N PRO A 24 -6.96 -14.70 12.74
CA PRO A 24 -7.82 -15.59 11.95
C PRO A 24 -9.28 -15.69 12.43
N ARG A 25 -9.58 -15.23 13.65
CA ARG A 25 -10.93 -15.25 14.25
C ARG A 25 -11.60 -13.87 14.26
N GLY A 26 -10.98 -12.86 13.66
CA GLY A 26 -11.45 -11.47 13.70
C GLY A 26 -10.70 -10.60 14.71
N MET A 27 -11.40 -9.58 15.18
CA MET A 27 -10.94 -8.46 15.99
C MET A 27 -10.64 -8.84 17.43
N SER A 28 -9.55 -8.30 17.99
CA SER A 28 -9.19 -8.52 19.39
C SER A 28 -10.12 -7.80 20.36
N ALA A 29 -10.34 -8.40 21.55
CA ALA A 29 -11.21 -7.83 22.58
C ALA A 29 -10.78 -6.41 23.02
N ALA A 30 -9.48 -6.14 23.02
CA ALA A 30 -8.94 -4.81 23.32
C ALA A 30 -9.42 -3.77 22.31
N PHE A 31 -9.44 -4.11 21.00
CA PHE A 31 -9.93 -3.19 19.98
C PHE A 31 -11.45 -3.05 19.97
N ARG A 32 -12.20 -4.13 20.26
CA ARG A 32 -13.66 -4.05 20.46
C ARG A 32 -14.01 -3.01 21.53
N THR A 33 -13.28 -3.02 22.65
CA THR A 33 -13.44 -2.06 23.76
C THR A 33 -13.11 -0.63 23.34
N LEU A 34 -12.12 -0.46 22.44
CA LEU A 34 -11.72 0.82 21.88
C LEU A 34 -12.75 1.39 20.90
N LEU A 35 -13.34 0.53 20.06
CA LEU A 35 -14.18 0.88 18.92
C LEU A 35 -15.56 1.40 19.33
N LEU A 36 -16.26 0.68 20.21
CA LEU A 36 -17.63 0.98 20.63
C LEU A 36 -17.87 2.43 21.11
N PRO A 37 -16.99 3.05 21.92
CA PRO A 37 -17.19 4.45 22.33
C PRO A 37 -16.77 5.48 21.27
N ARG A 38 -16.07 5.08 20.20
CA ARG A 38 -15.48 6.00 19.21
C ARG A 38 -16.27 6.05 17.91
N VAL A 39 -16.96 4.97 17.54
CA VAL A 39 -17.68 4.85 16.27
C VAL A 39 -19.09 4.33 16.53
N SER A 40 -20.06 4.83 15.76
CA SER A 40 -21.46 4.39 15.84
C SER A 40 -21.70 3.04 15.16
N VAL A 41 -21.09 1.97 15.70
CA VAL A 41 -21.33 0.56 15.30
C VAL A 41 -21.91 -0.22 16.48
N SER A 42 -22.74 -1.23 16.19
CA SER A 42 -23.34 -2.07 17.23
C SER A 42 -22.46 -3.28 17.57
N LEU A 43 -22.79 -4.01 18.64
CA LEU A 43 -22.13 -5.28 18.96
C LEU A 43 -22.38 -6.33 17.88
N GLU A 44 -23.60 -6.38 17.33
CA GLU A 44 -23.96 -7.29 16.25
C GLU A 44 -23.18 -7.00 14.97
N TRP A 45 -22.83 -5.73 14.71
CA TRP A 45 -21.93 -5.36 13.63
C TRP A 45 -20.53 -5.95 13.83
N ILE A 46 -19.99 -5.87 15.06
CA ILE A 46 -18.67 -6.41 15.39
C ILE A 46 -18.68 -7.94 15.25
N ASP A 47 -19.73 -8.61 15.72
CA ASP A 47 -19.85 -10.06 15.60
C ASP A 47 -20.00 -10.49 14.13
N MET A 48 -20.75 -9.73 13.32
CA MET A 48 -20.82 -9.96 11.87
C MET A 48 -19.47 -9.75 11.17
N PHE A 49 -18.70 -8.74 11.57
CA PHE A 49 -17.34 -8.52 11.06
C PHE A 49 -16.43 -9.71 11.39
N ASP A 50 -16.43 -10.18 12.63
CA ASP A 50 -15.58 -11.29 13.07
C ASP A 50 -15.96 -12.60 12.39
N ASP A 51 -17.26 -12.89 12.24
CA ASP A 51 -17.76 -14.05 11.50
C ASP A 51 -17.35 -13.99 10.02
N ALA A 52 -17.49 -12.83 9.37
CA ALA A 52 -17.07 -12.63 7.99
C ALA A 52 -15.55 -12.78 7.83
N PHE A 53 -14.75 -12.25 8.76
CA PHE A 53 -13.30 -12.33 8.73
C PHE A 53 -12.81 -13.77 8.94
N ALA A 54 -13.37 -14.48 9.92
CA ALA A 54 -13.08 -15.90 10.14
C ALA A 54 -13.47 -16.76 8.94
N THR A 55 -14.61 -16.45 8.31
CA THR A 55 -15.05 -17.11 7.07
C THR A 55 -14.06 -16.83 5.93
N TYR A 56 -13.65 -15.58 5.72
CA TYR A 56 -12.60 -15.21 4.76
C TYR A 56 -11.34 -16.04 4.98
N TRP A 57 -10.84 -16.08 6.23
CA TRP A 57 -9.60 -16.78 6.56
C TRP A 57 -9.69 -18.28 6.23
N ALA A 58 -10.79 -18.92 6.66
CA ALA A 58 -11.04 -20.33 6.39
C ALA A 58 -11.14 -20.60 4.89
N ARG A 59 -11.90 -19.80 4.14
CA ARG A 59 -12.10 -20.00 2.69
C ARG A 59 -10.84 -19.74 1.89
N ALA A 60 -10.09 -18.69 2.20
CA ALA A 60 -8.82 -18.40 1.56
C ALA A 60 -7.80 -19.52 1.82
N SER A 61 -7.72 -20.03 3.05
CA SER A 61 -6.85 -21.16 3.41
C SER A 61 -7.21 -22.42 2.62
N GLU A 62 -8.50 -22.75 2.57
CA GLU A 62 -9.03 -23.89 1.80
C GLU A 62 -8.68 -23.76 0.31
N LEU A 63 -8.92 -22.59 -0.29
CA LEU A 63 -8.66 -22.35 -1.70
C LEU A 63 -7.17 -22.37 -2.04
N ALA A 64 -6.32 -21.78 -1.19
CA ALA A 64 -4.87 -21.80 -1.36
C ALA A 64 -4.31 -23.22 -1.27
N ALA A 65 -4.84 -24.07 -0.39
CA ALA A 65 -4.42 -25.46 -0.28
C ALA A 65 -4.78 -26.28 -1.53
N HIS A 66 -5.95 -26.05 -2.13
CA HIS A 66 -6.43 -26.83 -3.29
C HIS A 66 -6.01 -26.24 -4.65
N ALA A 67 -5.69 -24.94 -4.72
CA ALA A 67 -5.32 -24.25 -5.95
C ALA A 67 -4.25 -23.16 -5.70
N PRO A 68 -3.05 -23.52 -5.20
CA PRO A 68 -2.03 -22.57 -4.77
C PRO A 68 -1.51 -21.65 -5.88
N GLU A 69 -1.60 -22.07 -7.15
CA GLU A 69 -1.20 -21.24 -8.29
C GLU A 69 -2.21 -20.11 -8.61
N ASN A 70 -3.45 -20.23 -8.14
CA ASN A 70 -4.54 -19.30 -8.45
C ASN A 70 -5.02 -18.54 -7.21
N TRP A 71 -4.85 -19.12 -6.03
CA TRP A 71 -5.27 -18.56 -4.74
C TRP A 71 -4.07 -18.38 -3.81
N PRO A 72 -3.76 -17.14 -3.42
CA PRO A 72 -2.77 -16.93 -2.38
C PRO A 72 -3.34 -17.35 -1.01
N PRO A 73 -2.47 -17.72 -0.06
CA PRO A 73 -2.87 -17.92 1.33
C PRO A 73 -3.44 -16.61 1.93
N PRO A 74 -4.34 -16.69 2.92
CA PRO A 74 -4.81 -15.48 3.59
C PRO A 74 -3.66 -14.76 4.28
N ARG A 75 -3.77 -13.44 4.33
CA ARG A 75 -2.92 -12.59 5.19
C ARG A 75 -3.77 -11.54 5.88
N LEU A 76 -3.22 -10.91 6.91
CA LEU A 76 -3.83 -9.78 7.61
C LEU A 76 -3.55 -8.48 6.84
N GLN A 77 -4.50 -7.55 6.87
CA GLN A 77 -4.35 -6.20 6.33
C GLN A 77 -5.07 -5.21 7.25
N HIS A 78 -4.70 -3.94 7.16
CA HIS A 78 -5.49 -2.88 7.78
C HIS A 78 -6.87 -2.86 7.13
N VAL A 79 -7.94 -2.98 7.90
CA VAL A 79 -9.30 -2.88 7.37
C VAL A 79 -9.80 -1.45 7.58
N CYS A 80 -9.82 -0.68 6.51
CA CYS A 80 -10.33 0.69 6.50
C CYS A 80 -11.83 0.65 6.21
N VAL A 81 -12.64 0.92 7.23
CA VAL A 81 -14.10 0.83 7.17
C VAL A 81 -14.67 2.23 6.96
N VAL A 82 -15.26 2.45 5.79
CA VAL A 82 -15.93 3.68 5.40
C VAL A 82 -17.32 3.74 6.04
N THR A 83 -17.55 4.76 6.85
CA THR A 83 -18.84 5.06 7.50
C THR A 83 -19.69 6.00 6.64
N ASP A 84 -19.06 6.86 5.83
CA ASP A 84 -19.71 7.72 4.84
C ASP A 84 -19.16 7.49 3.42
N PRO A 85 -19.87 6.68 2.59
CA PRO A 85 -19.47 6.40 1.21
C PRO A 85 -19.41 7.62 0.29
N THR A 86 -19.99 8.77 0.67
CA THR A 86 -19.98 9.99 -0.15
C THR A 86 -18.71 10.82 0.04
N CYS A 87 -18.02 10.62 1.15
CA CYS A 87 -16.80 11.35 1.51
C CYS A 87 -15.52 10.61 1.10
N VAL A 88 -15.58 9.29 0.88
CA VAL A 88 -14.41 8.48 0.51
C VAL A 88 -14.51 7.99 -0.93
N ARG A 89 -13.49 8.29 -1.74
CA ARG A 89 -13.41 7.82 -3.13
C ARG A 89 -13.40 6.28 -3.19
N PRO A 90 -14.32 5.65 -3.96
CA PRO A 90 -14.30 4.20 -4.16
C PRO A 90 -12.96 3.69 -4.73
N TYR A 91 -12.56 2.49 -4.30
CA TYR A 91 -11.34 1.78 -4.75
C TYR A 91 -10.00 2.45 -4.41
N PHE A 92 -9.98 3.48 -3.57
CA PHE A 92 -8.76 4.01 -2.98
C PHE A 92 -8.17 3.02 -1.96
N GLN A 93 -6.84 3.05 -1.78
CA GLN A 93 -6.14 2.29 -0.74
C GLN A 93 -5.43 3.27 0.21
N PRO A 94 -5.94 3.48 1.44
CA PRO A 94 -5.31 4.35 2.44
C PRO A 94 -3.85 4.04 2.71
N PHE A 95 -3.54 2.76 2.83
CA PHE A 95 -2.18 2.24 2.91
C PHE A 95 -1.93 1.36 1.69
N ASN A 96 -1.11 1.84 0.77
CA ASN A 96 -0.77 1.19 -0.49
C ASN A 96 -0.36 -0.27 -0.26
N ARG A 97 -1.11 -1.22 -0.84
CA ARG A 97 -0.89 -2.68 -0.69
C ARG A 97 -0.93 -3.24 0.75
N CYS A 98 -1.30 -2.41 1.72
CA CYS A 98 -1.36 -2.71 3.16
C CYS A 98 -2.76 -2.55 3.77
N SER A 99 -3.74 -2.19 2.95
CA SER A 99 -5.10 -1.93 3.41
C SER A 99 -6.18 -2.46 2.48
N TRP A 100 -7.29 -2.81 3.10
CA TRP A 100 -8.56 -3.13 2.46
C TRP A 100 -9.55 -2.00 2.74
N LEU A 101 -10.16 -1.46 1.69
CA LEU A 101 -11.23 -0.49 1.81
C LEU A 101 -12.58 -1.21 1.75
N LEU A 102 -13.32 -1.17 2.85
CA LEU A 102 -14.62 -1.80 3.04
C LEU A 102 -15.62 -0.77 3.55
N TYR A 103 -16.91 -1.08 3.50
CA TYR A 103 -17.96 -0.19 3.97
C TYR A 103 -18.59 -0.74 5.25
N ALA A 104 -19.04 0.15 6.15
CA ALA A 104 -19.75 -0.27 7.35
C ALA A 104 -20.96 -1.17 7.00
N SER A 105 -21.63 -0.90 5.88
CA SER A 105 -22.76 -1.71 5.40
C SER A 105 -22.38 -3.15 5.01
N ASP A 106 -21.09 -3.46 4.80
CA ASP A 106 -20.64 -4.83 4.49
C ASP A 106 -20.81 -5.77 5.70
N PHE A 107 -20.95 -5.20 6.90
CA PHE A 107 -21.07 -5.94 8.16
C PHE A 107 -22.31 -5.53 8.97
N ASP A 108 -23.22 -4.76 8.38
CA ASP A 108 -24.53 -4.48 8.98
C ASP A 108 -25.42 -5.74 8.87
N PRO A 109 -25.85 -6.34 9.99
CA PRO A 109 -26.68 -7.54 9.98
C PRO A 109 -28.03 -7.39 9.28
N ALA A 110 -28.55 -6.16 9.14
CA ALA A 110 -29.79 -5.89 8.43
C ALA A 110 -29.61 -5.82 6.90
N LEU A 111 -28.39 -5.55 6.42
CA LEU A 111 -28.09 -5.28 5.01
C LEU A 111 -27.16 -6.31 4.38
N SER A 112 -26.51 -7.14 5.19
CA SER A 112 -25.41 -8.02 4.79
C SER A 112 -25.50 -9.42 5.41
N HIS A 113 -24.53 -10.25 5.06
CA HIS A 113 -24.34 -11.59 5.60
C HIS A 113 -22.84 -11.93 5.61
N ARG A 114 -22.40 -12.85 6.48
CA ARG A 114 -20.98 -13.24 6.60
C ARG A 114 -20.35 -13.67 5.27
N GLU A 115 -21.10 -14.34 4.40
CA GLU A 115 -20.62 -14.77 3.06
C GLU A 115 -20.36 -13.57 2.13
N PHE A 116 -21.18 -12.52 2.23
CA PHE A 116 -20.95 -11.28 1.50
C PHE A 116 -19.71 -10.57 2.03
N GLY A 117 -19.59 -10.38 3.34
CA GLY A 117 -18.40 -9.78 3.97
C GLY A 117 -17.11 -10.55 3.65
N ALA A 118 -17.14 -11.89 3.72
CA ALA A 118 -16.01 -12.75 3.37
C ALA A 118 -15.62 -12.62 1.88
N TYR A 119 -16.60 -12.57 0.98
CA TYR A 119 -16.34 -12.31 -0.44
C TYR A 119 -15.76 -10.91 -0.66
N GLN A 120 -16.23 -9.89 0.06
CA GLN A 120 -15.66 -8.55 -0.02
C GLN A 120 -14.18 -8.55 0.34
N LEU A 121 -13.79 -9.19 1.46
CA LEU A 121 -12.39 -9.34 1.88
C LEU A 121 -11.51 -10.01 0.79
N LEU A 122 -12.00 -11.10 0.18
CA LEU A 122 -11.32 -11.76 -0.94
C LEU A 122 -11.24 -10.84 -2.18
N HIS A 123 -12.28 -10.06 -2.43
CA HIS A 123 -12.35 -9.16 -3.58
C HIS A 123 -11.40 -8.00 -3.45
N VAL A 124 -11.39 -7.30 -2.31
CA VAL A 124 -10.49 -6.17 -2.05
C VAL A 124 -9.03 -6.60 -1.98
N GLU A 125 -8.73 -7.79 -1.45
CA GLU A 125 -7.39 -8.35 -1.51
C GLU A 125 -6.94 -8.56 -2.96
N ARG A 126 -7.80 -9.19 -3.78
CA ARG A 126 -7.49 -9.42 -5.18
C ARG A 126 -7.36 -8.11 -5.97
N MET A 127 -8.19 -7.11 -5.67
CA MET A 127 -8.06 -5.77 -6.25
C MET A 127 -6.73 -5.13 -5.88
N GLY A 128 -6.30 -5.21 -4.62
CA GLY A 128 -5.00 -4.68 -4.19
C GLY A 128 -3.82 -5.37 -4.89
N LEU A 129 -3.89 -6.70 -5.05
CA LEU A 129 -2.88 -7.48 -5.74
C LEU A 129 -2.83 -7.25 -7.25
N LEU A 130 -3.94 -6.90 -7.89
CA LEU A 130 -4.00 -6.69 -9.34
C LEU A 130 -3.96 -5.21 -9.73
N GLN A 131 -4.30 -4.33 -8.80
CA GLN A 131 -4.56 -2.90 -9.03
C GLN A 131 -5.63 -2.69 -10.12
N ALA A 132 -6.63 -3.56 -10.13
CA ALA A 132 -7.68 -3.56 -11.14
C ALA A 132 -8.95 -4.27 -10.65
N VAL A 133 -10.10 -3.63 -10.88
CA VAL A 133 -11.42 -4.08 -10.39
C VAL A 133 -11.92 -5.31 -11.16
N THR A 134 -11.94 -5.26 -12.50
CA THR A 134 -12.49 -6.34 -13.34
C THR A 134 -11.63 -7.61 -13.35
N PRO A 135 -10.28 -7.54 -13.46
CA PRO A 135 -9.44 -8.72 -13.30
C PRO A 135 -9.62 -9.39 -11.92
N ALA A 136 -9.89 -8.62 -10.86
CA ALA A 136 -10.15 -9.18 -9.55
C ALA A 136 -11.45 -9.99 -9.50
N LEU A 137 -12.53 -9.50 -10.13
CA LEU A 137 -13.76 -10.27 -10.32
C LEU A 137 -13.45 -11.62 -10.98
N VAL A 138 -12.81 -11.61 -12.15
CA VAL A 138 -12.58 -12.82 -12.95
C VAL A 138 -11.76 -13.85 -12.18
N ARG A 139 -10.69 -13.43 -11.49
CA ARG A 139 -9.87 -14.34 -10.67
C ARG A 139 -10.62 -14.91 -9.46
N ASN A 140 -11.63 -14.20 -8.97
CA ASN A 140 -12.43 -14.66 -7.84
C ASN A 140 -13.66 -15.48 -8.24
N LEU A 141 -13.99 -15.63 -9.53
CA LEU A 141 -15.14 -16.47 -9.93
C LEU A 141 -15.00 -17.93 -9.51
N SER A 142 -13.76 -18.43 -9.37
CA SER A 142 -13.49 -19.80 -8.93
C SER A 142 -13.89 -20.07 -7.48
N TYR A 143 -14.00 -19.03 -6.64
CA TYR A 143 -14.53 -19.13 -5.27
C TYR A 143 -15.94 -19.78 -5.28
N TRP A 144 -16.79 -19.38 -6.21
CA TRP A 144 -18.19 -19.84 -6.29
C TRP A 144 -18.38 -21.27 -6.80
N LEU A 145 -17.32 -21.90 -7.34
CA LEU A 145 -17.42 -23.25 -7.90
C LEU A 145 -17.56 -24.33 -6.82
N VAL A 146 -17.11 -24.01 -5.60
CA VAL A 146 -17.02 -24.91 -4.45
C VAL A 146 -17.88 -24.42 -3.27
N ARG A 147 -18.80 -23.48 -3.51
CA ARG A 147 -19.79 -23.05 -2.52
C ARG A 147 -21.09 -23.83 -2.68
N SER A 148 -21.71 -24.08 -1.53
CA SER A 148 -23.01 -24.70 -1.38
C SER A 148 -24.13 -23.77 -1.86
N ASP A 149 -25.31 -24.34 -2.06
CA ASP A 149 -26.47 -23.59 -2.53
C ASP A 149 -26.95 -22.58 -1.47
N ASP A 150 -26.84 -22.91 -0.19
CA ASP A 150 -27.19 -22.03 0.94
C ASP A 150 -26.27 -20.81 1.02
N GLU A 151 -24.95 -21.01 0.94
CA GLU A 151 -23.97 -19.91 0.93
C GLU A 151 -24.20 -18.95 -0.25
N ILE A 152 -24.53 -19.50 -1.42
CA ILE A 152 -24.86 -18.73 -2.62
C ILE A 152 -26.16 -17.95 -2.46
N ALA A 153 -27.18 -18.56 -1.85
CA ALA A 153 -28.45 -17.89 -1.58
C ALA A 153 -28.26 -16.73 -0.59
N GLN A 154 -27.50 -16.94 0.48
CA GLN A 154 -27.17 -15.91 1.48
C GLN A 154 -26.38 -14.75 0.87
N PHE A 155 -25.36 -15.04 0.06
CA PHE A 155 -24.63 -14.01 -0.68
C PHE A 155 -25.55 -13.22 -1.62
N SER A 156 -26.40 -13.92 -2.38
CA SER A 156 -27.30 -13.29 -3.34
C SER A 156 -28.34 -12.40 -2.65
N ALA A 157 -28.84 -12.81 -1.48
CA ALA A 157 -29.75 -12.02 -0.66
C ALA A 157 -29.07 -10.73 -0.17
N ALA A 158 -27.83 -10.79 0.31
CA ALA A 158 -27.07 -9.60 0.70
C ALA A 158 -26.81 -8.66 -0.50
N CYS A 159 -26.46 -9.21 -1.68
CA CYS A 159 -26.27 -8.42 -2.90
C CYS A 159 -27.51 -7.63 -3.32
N ALA A 160 -28.71 -8.14 -3.02
CA ALA A 160 -29.96 -7.44 -3.33
C ALA A 160 -30.14 -6.15 -2.52
N HIS A 161 -29.67 -6.14 -1.26
CA HIS A 161 -29.95 -5.08 -0.27
C HIS A 161 -28.77 -4.15 -0.02
N THR A 162 -27.54 -4.54 -0.38
CA THR A 162 -26.35 -3.75 -0.07
C THR A 162 -26.44 -2.32 -0.64
N PRO A 163 -26.19 -1.27 0.17
CA PRO A 163 -26.25 0.13 -0.24
C PRO A 163 -24.92 0.64 -0.83
N ARG A 164 -23.95 -0.25 -1.04
CA ARG A 164 -22.62 0.13 -1.56
C ARG A 164 -22.72 0.99 -2.84
N PRO A 165 -21.77 1.91 -3.05
CA PRO A 165 -21.70 2.68 -4.30
C PRO A 165 -21.66 1.82 -5.56
N ASP A 166 -21.08 0.62 -5.46
CA ASP A 166 -20.93 -0.35 -6.55
C ASP A 166 -21.88 -1.56 -6.45
N ALA A 167 -22.97 -1.46 -5.67
CA ALA A 167 -23.94 -2.53 -5.46
C ALA A 167 -24.48 -3.17 -6.75
N ALA A 168 -24.58 -2.39 -7.83
CA ALA A 168 -24.98 -2.91 -9.15
C ALA A 168 -24.05 -4.03 -9.66
N ALA A 169 -22.75 -3.95 -9.39
CA ALA A 169 -21.79 -4.98 -9.77
C ALA A 169 -22.10 -6.32 -9.09
N PHE A 170 -22.34 -6.27 -7.78
CA PHE A 170 -22.64 -7.46 -6.97
C PHE A 170 -24.00 -8.08 -7.30
N ARG A 171 -25.01 -7.26 -7.64
CA ARG A 171 -26.29 -7.75 -8.17
C ARG A 171 -26.12 -8.53 -9.48
N GLU A 172 -25.29 -8.04 -10.40
CA GLU A 172 -24.98 -8.75 -11.65
C GLU A 172 -24.21 -10.05 -11.41
N LEU A 173 -23.27 -10.07 -10.45
CA LEU A 173 -22.59 -11.30 -10.06
C LEU A 173 -23.57 -12.31 -9.45
N ALA A 174 -24.44 -11.90 -8.53
CA ALA A 174 -25.47 -12.77 -7.95
C ALA A 174 -26.37 -13.39 -9.04
N ALA A 175 -26.82 -12.59 -10.00
CA ALA A 175 -27.59 -13.07 -11.15
C ALA A 175 -26.78 -14.01 -12.07
N ALA A 176 -25.45 -13.87 -12.09
CA ALA A 176 -24.56 -14.71 -12.87
C ALA A 176 -24.21 -16.06 -12.21
N LEU A 177 -24.36 -16.19 -10.89
CA LEU A 177 -23.96 -17.39 -10.15
C LEU A 177 -24.49 -18.72 -10.73
N PRO A 178 -25.75 -18.82 -11.20
CA PRO A 178 -26.26 -20.06 -11.79
C PRO A 178 -25.42 -20.57 -12.98
N TRP A 179 -24.92 -19.68 -13.85
CA TRP A 179 -24.07 -20.08 -14.96
C TRP A 179 -22.58 -20.10 -14.58
N VAL A 180 -22.12 -19.27 -13.64
CA VAL A 180 -20.74 -19.31 -13.13
C VAL A 180 -20.43 -20.69 -12.55
N ARG A 181 -21.40 -21.33 -11.86
CA ARG A 181 -21.22 -22.70 -11.35
C ARG A 181 -21.06 -23.77 -12.43
N ARG A 182 -21.38 -23.46 -13.70
CA ARG A 182 -21.15 -24.37 -14.84
C ARG A 182 -19.72 -24.29 -15.37
N LEU A 183 -18.95 -23.29 -14.98
CA LEU A 183 -17.51 -23.20 -15.29
C LEU A 183 -16.75 -24.36 -14.63
N ARG A 184 -15.55 -24.63 -15.16
CA ARG A 184 -14.60 -25.58 -14.58
C ARG A 184 -13.34 -24.85 -14.11
N HIS A 185 -12.56 -25.53 -13.30
CA HIS A 185 -11.29 -25.03 -12.81
C HIS A 185 -10.27 -26.17 -12.83
N THR A 186 -9.03 -25.88 -13.19
CA THR A 186 -7.95 -26.88 -13.32
C THR A 186 -7.81 -27.77 -12.08
N SER A 187 -7.84 -27.19 -10.88
CA SER A 187 -7.77 -27.91 -9.59
C SER A 187 -9.09 -28.02 -8.80
N LEU A 188 -9.82 -26.92 -8.59
CA LEU A 188 -10.99 -26.89 -7.69
C LEU A 188 -12.22 -27.64 -8.21
N LYS A 189 -12.39 -27.66 -9.54
CA LYS A 189 -13.50 -28.34 -10.22
C LYS A 189 -13.03 -28.85 -11.57
N PRO A 190 -12.17 -29.88 -11.60
CA PRO A 190 -11.51 -30.35 -12.81
C PRO A 190 -12.51 -30.73 -13.91
N PRO A 191 -12.13 -30.59 -15.19
CA PRO A 191 -12.97 -31.05 -16.29
C PRO A 191 -13.16 -32.58 -16.20
N VAL A 192 -14.39 -33.03 -16.42
CA VAL A 192 -14.68 -34.47 -16.57
C VAL A 192 -14.29 -34.85 -18.00
N VAL A 193 -13.56 -35.97 -18.15
CA VAL A 193 -12.94 -36.47 -19.41
C VAL A 193 -13.92 -36.56 -20.61
N ILE A 194 -15.23 -36.50 -20.37
CA ILE A 194 -16.30 -36.68 -21.36
C ILE A 194 -16.89 -35.34 -21.88
N SER A 195 -16.34 -34.18 -21.51
CA SER A 195 -16.87 -32.90 -21.99
C SER A 195 -16.49 -32.63 -23.46
N LEU A 196 -17.46 -32.77 -24.37
CA LEU A 196 -17.31 -32.50 -25.81
C LEU A 196 -17.30 -31.00 -26.16
N GLU A 197 -17.63 -30.11 -25.22
CA GLU A 197 -17.67 -28.68 -25.49
C GLU A 197 -16.25 -28.07 -25.41
N PRO A 198 -15.78 -27.38 -26.45
CA PRO A 198 -14.51 -26.66 -26.39
C PRO A 198 -14.51 -25.59 -25.29
N THR A 199 -13.41 -25.49 -24.54
CA THR A 199 -13.24 -24.51 -23.47
C THR A 199 -12.12 -23.52 -23.80
N THR A 200 -12.29 -22.27 -23.35
CA THR A 200 -11.26 -21.24 -23.32
C THR A 200 -10.65 -21.20 -21.92
N ALA A 201 -9.33 -21.31 -21.81
CA ALA A 201 -8.64 -21.21 -20.53
C ALA A 201 -8.39 -19.74 -20.15
N ILE A 202 -8.54 -19.42 -18.87
CA ILE A 202 -8.08 -18.17 -18.25
C ILE A 202 -7.02 -18.57 -17.22
N PRO A 203 -5.73 -18.71 -17.63
CA PRO A 203 -4.70 -19.35 -16.81
C PRO A 203 -4.53 -18.70 -15.44
N GLN A 204 -4.58 -17.36 -15.37
CA GLN A 204 -4.33 -16.65 -14.11
C GLN A 204 -5.47 -16.81 -13.08
N ALA A 205 -6.62 -17.34 -13.50
CA ALA A 205 -7.76 -17.66 -12.63
C ALA A 205 -7.96 -19.18 -12.46
N GLY A 206 -7.16 -20.00 -13.16
CA GLY A 206 -7.36 -21.46 -13.25
C GLY A 206 -8.67 -21.87 -13.92
N LEU A 207 -9.41 -20.93 -14.51
CA LEU A 207 -10.76 -21.16 -15.03
C LEU A 207 -10.73 -21.73 -16.44
N LEU A 208 -11.65 -22.64 -16.70
CA LEU A 208 -11.96 -23.17 -18.03
C LEU A 208 -13.42 -22.79 -18.35
N VAL A 209 -13.58 -21.95 -19.37
CA VAL A 209 -14.84 -21.35 -19.77
C VAL A 209 -15.37 -22.05 -21.02
N PRO A 210 -16.50 -22.78 -20.95
CA PRO A 210 -17.12 -23.34 -22.15
C PRO A 210 -17.43 -22.24 -23.16
N ARG A 211 -17.18 -22.48 -24.46
CA ARG A 211 -17.37 -21.45 -25.50
C ARG A 211 -18.77 -20.83 -25.49
N SER A 212 -19.81 -21.61 -25.15
CA SER A 212 -21.18 -21.09 -25.04
C SER A 212 -21.38 -20.06 -23.92
N LEU A 213 -20.50 -20.04 -22.91
CA LEU A 213 -20.55 -19.13 -21.77
C LEU A 213 -19.62 -17.92 -21.91
N GLN A 214 -18.72 -17.90 -22.91
CA GLN A 214 -17.82 -16.77 -23.14
C GLN A 214 -18.56 -15.42 -23.28
N PRO A 215 -19.66 -15.30 -24.07
CA PRO A 215 -20.39 -14.04 -24.18
C PRO A 215 -21.00 -13.57 -22.85
N LYS A 216 -21.38 -14.49 -21.96
CA LYS A 216 -21.91 -14.16 -20.62
C LYS A 216 -20.82 -13.63 -19.71
N LEU A 217 -19.63 -14.22 -19.76
CA LEU A 217 -18.48 -13.72 -19.03
C LEU A 217 -18.07 -12.32 -19.51
N ASP A 218 -18.06 -12.08 -20.82
CA ASP A 218 -17.74 -10.77 -21.39
C ASP A 218 -18.79 -9.71 -20.99
N ALA A 219 -20.07 -10.08 -20.96
CA ALA A 219 -21.15 -9.21 -20.49
C ALA A 219 -21.00 -8.86 -19.00
N LEU A 220 -20.75 -9.85 -18.15
CA LEU A 220 -20.53 -9.64 -16.72
C LEU A 220 -19.33 -8.71 -16.47
N GLN A 221 -18.21 -8.91 -17.17
CA GLN A 221 -17.04 -8.03 -17.06
C GLN A 221 -17.37 -6.57 -17.43
N ARG A 222 -18.10 -6.36 -18.54
CA ARG A 222 -18.53 -5.01 -18.95
C ARG A 222 -19.44 -4.35 -17.93
N GLN A 223 -20.43 -5.08 -17.41
CA GLN A 223 -21.35 -4.56 -16.40
C GLN A 223 -20.62 -4.21 -15.09
N TRP A 224 -19.67 -5.06 -14.68
CA TRP A 224 -18.83 -4.83 -13.52
C TRP A 224 -17.98 -3.57 -13.66
N THR A 225 -17.28 -3.41 -14.80
CA THR A 225 -16.52 -2.19 -15.12
C THR A 225 -17.42 -0.96 -15.12
N ALA A 226 -18.61 -1.06 -15.72
CA ALA A 226 -19.55 0.06 -15.80
C ALA A 226 -20.08 0.47 -14.42
N ALA A 227 -20.35 -0.50 -13.53
CA ALA A 227 -20.77 -0.23 -12.15
C ALA A 227 -19.66 0.45 -11.35
N ALA A 228 -18.41 -0.04 -11.44
CA ALA A 228 -17.26 0.57 -10.77
C ALA A 228 -17.00 2.01 -11.27
N THR A 229 -17.10 2.23 -12.59
CA THR A 229 -16.96 3.55 -13.20
C THR A 229 -18.04 4.50 -12.70
N ARG A 230 -19.30 4.07 -12.69
CA ARG A 230 -20.42 4.87 -12.14
C ARG A 230 -20.24 5.21 -10.67
N ALA A 231 -19.68 4.32 -9.85
CA ALA A 231 -19.42 4.59 -8.45
C ALA A 231 -18.42 5.75 -8.28
N VAL A 232 -17.32 5.72 -9.05
CA VAL A 232 -16.31 6.80 -9.04
C VAL A 232 -16.90 8.10 -9.61
N ASP A 233 -17.67 8.03 -10.70
CA ASP A 233 -18.27 9.22 -11.31
C ASP A 233 -19.34 9.85 -10.41
N SER A 234 -20.10 9.04 -9.67
CA SER A 234 -21.09 9.54 -8.69
C SER A 234 -20.40 10.25 -7.53
N PHE A 235 -19.28 9.69 -7.04
CA PHE A 235 -18.43 10.37 -6.06
C PHE A 235 -17.93 11.72 -6.58
N ARG A 236 -17.37 11.76 -7.80
CA ARG A 236 -16.91 13.01 -8.42
C ARG A 236 -18.05 14.03 -8.56
N ALA A 237 -19.22 13.58 -9.01
CA ALA A 237 -20.38 14.45 -9.19
C ALA A 237 -20.86 15.07 -7.87
N ALA A 238 -20.78 14.32 -6.75
CA ALA A 238 -21.11 14.84 -5.42
C ALA A 238 -20.15 15.96 -4.95
N HIS A 239 -18.90 15.94 -5.42
CA HIS A 239 -17.86 16.92 -5.09
C HIS A 239 -17.68 18.03 -6.14
N ALA A 240 -18.31 17.89 -7.31
CA ALA A 240 -18.27 18.85 -8.40
C ALA A 240 -19.11 20.11 -8.09
N ARG A 241 -18.63 20.97 -7.19
CA ARG A 241 -19.17 22.31 -6.98
C ARG A 241 -18.42 23.32 -7.85
N ARG A 242 -19.14 23.91 -8.80
CA ARG A 242 -18.62 24.98 -9.66
C ARG A 242 -18.76 26.33 -8.96
N GLY A 243 -17.72 26.74 -8.24
CA GLY A 243 -17.56 28.14 -7.87
C GLY A 243 -17.12 28.99 -9.08
N ARG A 244 -17.46 30.28 -9.09
CA ARG A 244 -16.94 31.21 -10.11
C ARG A 244 -15.43 31.42 -9.88
N ASP A 245 -14.62 31.24 -10.92
CA ASP A 245 -13.17 31.51 -10.97
C ASP A 245 -12.30 30.91 -9.83
N ARG A 246 -12.52 29.64 -9.47
CA ARG A 246 -11.68 28.93 -8.46
C ARG A 246 -10.19 28.88 -8.84
N ALA A 247 -9.89 28.71 -10.13
CA ALA A 247 -8.52 28.77 -10.63
C ALA A 247 -7.89 30.16 -10.37
N GLY A 248 -8.61 31.26 -10.61
CA GLY A 248 -8.14 32.60 -10.32
C GLY A 248 -7.97 32.89 -8.83
N GLU A 249 -8.83 32.35 -7.97
CA GLU A 249 -8.66 32.41 -6.51
C GLU A 249 -7.38 31.69 -6.05
N LEU A 250 -7.16 30.46 -6.53
CA LEU A 250 -5.96 29.70 -6.19
C LEU A 250 -4.68 30.36 -6.73
N CYS A 251 -4.70 30.88 -7.97
CA CYS A 251 -3.56 31.63 -8.53
C CYS A 251 -3.26 32.92 -7.75
N ARG A 252 -4.29 33.63 -7.25
CA ARG A 252 -4.08 34.80 -6.37
C ARG A 252 -3.42 34.38 -5.06
N TRP A 253 -3.94 33.32 -4.43
CA TRP A 253 -3.34 32.80 -3.21
C TRP A 253 -1.89 32.35 -3.42
N LEU A 254 -1.58 31.64 -4.52
CA LEU A 254 -0.21 31.23 -4.83
C LEU A 254 0.74 32.44 -4.93
N ARG A 255 0.30 33.52 -5.60
CA ARG A 255 1.07 34.77 -5.72
C ARG A 255 1.24 35.50 -4.39
N ASP A 256 0.20 35.55 -3.57
CA ASP A 256 0.19 36.29 -2.31
C ASP A 256 0.96 35.53 -1.21
N ALA A 257 0.78 34.20 -1.12
CA ALA A 257 1.37 33.37 -0.08
C ALA A 257 2.75 32.79 -0.45
N GLN A 258 3.03 32.64 -1.75
CA GLN A 258 4.29 32.12 -2.31
C GLN A 258 4.80 30.86 -1.58
N PRO A 259 4.00 29.78 -1.51
CA PRO A 259 4.46 28.55 -0.88
C PRO A 259 5.68 28.01 -1.65
N ARG A 260 6.72 27.55 -0.93
CA ARG A 260 7.99 27.05 -1.50
C ARG A 260 7.83 25.64 -2.07
N VAL A 261 7.04 25.55 -3.13
CA VAL A 261 6.68 24.30 -3.84
C VAL A 261 6.46 24.61 -5.30
N LEU A 262 6.91 23.69 -6.17
CA LEU A 262 6.60 23.74 -7.59
C LEU A 262 5.27 23.06 -7.85
N LEU A 263 4.41 23.66 -8.69
CA LEU A 263 3.34 22.89 -9.32
C LEU A 263 3.83 22.41 -10.67
N THR A 264 3.72 21.10 -10.90
CA THR A 264 4.10 20.48 -12.17
C THR A 264 2.92 19.81 -12.84
N THR A 265 3.06 19.49 -14.11
CA THR A 265 2.09 18.71 -14.90
C THR A 265 2.78 17.53 -15.57
N ASP A 266 2.13 16.90 -16.54
CA ASP A 266 2.66 15.78 -17.32
C ASP A 266 4.11 16.03 -17.78
N GLY A 267 4.96 15.02 -17.58
CA GLY A 267 6.38 15.10 -17.96
C GLY A 267 7.24 16.03 -17.11
N GLY A 268 6.77 16.44 -15.92
CA GLY A 268 7.52 17.29 -15.00
C GLY A 268 7.50 18.79 -15.37
N ARG A 269 6.70 19.19 -16.35
CA ARG A 269 6.62 20.59 -16.78
C ARG A 269 6.12 21.48 -15.64
N ILE A 270 6.95 22.42 -15.20
CA ILE A 270 6.62 23.42 -14.19
C ILE A 270 5.54 24.36 -14.75
N VAL A 271 4.48 24.57 -13.96
CA VAL A 271 3.39 25.50 -14.26
C VAL A 271 3.20 26.55 -13.18
N TRP A 272 3.79 26.38 -12.01
CA TRP A 272 3.92 27.39 -10.95
C TRP A 272 5.30 27.29 -10.35
N ASP A 273 5.92 28.44 -10.14
CA ASP A 273 7.23 28.60 -9.57
C ASP A 273 7.21 29.72 -8.52
N PRO A 274 7.57 29.45 -7.25
CA PRO A 274 7.60 30.50 -6.23
C PRO A 274 8.64 31.58 -6.50
N ASP A 275 9.66 31.32 -7.32
CA ASP A 275 10.68 32.30 -7.69
C ASP A 275 10.20 33.24 -8.84
N GLU A 276 9.11 32.87 -9.53
CA GLU A 276 8.48 33.65 -10.61
C GLU A 276 6.96 33.86 -10.34
N PRO A 277 6.58 34.51 -9.22
CA PRO A 277 5.20 34.49 -8.70
C PRO A 277 4.16 35.20 -9.58
N ASP A 278 4.60 36.06 -10.51
CA ASP A 278 3.73 36.76 -11.45
C ASP A 278 3.40 35.93 -12.71
N GLU A 279 4.16 34.86 -13.01
CA GLU A 279 4.01 33.99 -14.19
C GLU A 279 2.89 32.95 -14.01
N ILE A 280 1.66 33.41 -13.80
CA ILE A 280 0.50 32.56 -13.48
C ILE A 280 -0.27 32.02 -14.69
N ALA A 281 0.10 32.38 -15.92
CA ALA A 281 -0.67 32.03 -17.12
C ALA A 281 -0.74 30.51 -17.33
N ALA A 282 0.42 29.83 -17.21
CA ALA A 282 0.51 28.38 -17.30
C ALA A 282 -0.23 27.68 -16.15
N THR A 283 -0.14 28.22 -14.92
CA THR A 283 -0.86 27.70 -13.75
C THR A 283 -2.37 27.76 -13.98
N ARG A 284 -2.88 28.93 -14.39
CA ARG A 284 -4.32 29.14 -14.64
C ARG A 284 -4.85 28.20 -15.71
N ALA A 285 -4.08 27.98 -16.78
CA ALA A 285 -4.44 27.02 -17.82
C ALA A 285 -4.46 25.58 -17.30
N ALA A 286 -3.47 25.19 -16.48
CA ALA A 286 -3.40 23.84 -15.90
C ALA A 286 -4.54 23.54 -14.90
N LEU A 287 -5.01 24.58 -14.19
CA LEU A 287 -6.14 24.53 -13.25
C LEU A 287 -7.50 24.73 -13.92
N GLY A 288 -7.56 24.79 -15.25
CA GLY A 288 -8.80 24.99 -16.00
C GLY A 288 -9.84 23.92 -15.68
N GLY A 289 -11.02 24.34 -15.19
CA GLY A 289 -12.11 23.42 -14.83
C GLY A 289 -11.96 22.73 -13.47
N ILE A 290 -11.06 23.20 -12.60
CA ILE A 290 -10.89 22.68 -11.24
C ILE A 290 -12.17 22.81 -10.40
N ASP A 291 -12.48 21.76 -9.64
CA ASP A 291 -13.59 21.75 -8.68
C ASP A 291 -13.22 22.47 -7.37
N GLU A 292 -14.21 22.96 -6.62
CA GLU A 292 -13.97 23.72 -5.38
C GLU A 292 -13.18 22.93 -4.32
N SER A 293 -13.56 21.67 -4.10
CA SER A 293 -12.86 20.78 -3.16
C SER A 293 -11.43 20.49 -3.60
N ALA A 294 -11.19 20.39 -4.91
CA ALA A 294 -9.87 20.20 -5.49
C ALA A 294 -9.00 21.46 -5.36
N ALA A 295 -9.56 22.65 -5.55
CA ALA A 295 -8.83 23.90 -5.34
C ALA A 295 -8.39 24.05 -3.86
N GLN A 296 -9.30 23.74 -2.93
CA GLN A 296 -8.98 23.72 -1.49
C GLN A 296 -7.92 22.65 -1.18
N ARG A 297 -8.04 21.45 -1.76
CA ARG A 297 -7.04 20.40 -1.64
C ARG A 297 -5.65 20.88 -2.04
N ILE A 298 -5.49 21.43 -3.24
CA ILE A 298 -4.17 21.87 -3.73
C ILE A 298 -3.59 22.94 -2.79
N ARG A 299 -4.42 23.87 -2.32
CA ARG A 299 -4.00 24.87 -1.33
C ARG A 299 -3.49 24.22 -0.04
N ASP A 300 -4.24 23.28 0.53
CA ASP A 300 -3.85 22.59 1.77
C ASP A 300 -2.58 21.77 1.58
N ASP A 301 -2.50 21.02 0.47
CA ASP A 301 -1.37 20.15 0.15
C ASP A 301 -0.08 20.96 -0.08
N THR A 302 -0.16 22.06 -0.82
CA THR A 302 0.97 22.97 -1.04
C THR A 302 1.40 23.69 0.24
N THR A 303 0.46 23.98 1.13
CA THR A 303 0.76 24.53 2.46
C THR A 303 1.55 23.53 3.30
N ILE A 304 1.14 22.26 3.35
CA ILE A 304 1.87 21.20 4.06
C ILE A 304 3.30 21.04 3.52
N ILE A 305 3.46 21.04 2.19
CA ILE A 305 4.79 20.92 1.56
C ILE A 305 5.68 22.10 1.95
N ASP A 306 5.14 23.32 1.88
CA ASP A 306 5.86 24.54 2.25
C ASP A 306 6.25 24.54 3.74
N GLU A 307 5.31 24.22 4.63
CA GLU A 307 5.54 24.14 6.07
C GLU A 307 6.65 23.14 6.41
N ARG A 308 6.57 21.91 5.89
CA ARG A 308 7.57 20.85 6.12
C ARG A 308 8.93 21.23 5.51
N SER A 309 8.94 21.82 4.32
CA SER A 309 10.18 22.28 3.67
C SER A 309 10.82 23.44 4.45
N ARG A 310 10.05 24.41 4.94
CA ARG A 310 10.55 25.50 5.79
C ARG A 310 11.05 24.99 7.13
N GLN A 311 10.33 24.06 7.75
CA GLN A 311 10.73 23.44 9.01
C GLN A 311 12.08 22.72 8.87
N PHE A 312 12.25 21.94 7.81
CA PHE A 312 13.51 21.26 7.52
C PHE A 312 14.63 22.24 7.17
N LEU A 313 14.45 23.09 6.15
CA LEU A 313 15.51 24.00 5.70
C LEU A 313 15.88 25.02 6.77
N GLY A 314 14.91 25.48 7.57
CA GLY A 314 15.12 26.44 8.64
C GLY A 314 15.77 25.86 9.89
N SER A 315 15.95 24.54 9.99
CA SER A 315 16.71 23.89 11.06
C SER A 315 18.19 23.69 10.71
N LEU A 316 18.60 23.93 9.46
CA LEU A 316 19.96 23.67 8.99
C LEU A 316 20.86 24.88 9.24
N ALA A 317 22.10 24.62 9.68
CA ALA A 317 23.12 25.67 9.84
C ALA A 317 23.54 26.28 8.48
N HIS A 318 23.61 25.43 7.44
CA HIS A 318 23.98 25.84 6.08
C HIS A 318 23.11 25.11 5.04
N PRO A 319 21.89 25.60 4.74
CA PRO A 319 20.98 24.97 3.77
C PRO A 319 21.59 24.80 2.36
N ASP A 320 22.47 25.72 1.97
CA ASP A 320 23.15 25.69 0.67
C ASP A 320 24.17 24.55 0.55
N ALA A 321 24.57 23.93 1.66
CA ALA A 321 25.47 22.78 1.67
C ALA A 321 24.80 21.46 1.24
N LEU A 322 23.46 21.42 1.11
CA LEU A 322 22.78 20.26 0.52
C LEU A 322 23.14 20.14 -0.98
N PRO A 323 23.40 18.94 -1.49
CA PRO A 323 23.76 18.73 -2.88
C PRO A 323 22.57 18.99 -3.83
N ALA A 324 22.88 19.03 -5.12
CA ALA A 324 21.85 18.92 -6.15
C ALA A 324 21.27 17.49 -6.15
N PRO A 325 19.98 17.31 -6.53
CA PRO A 325 19.38 15.99 -6.67
C PRO A 325 20.14 15.10 -7.66
N HIS A 326 20.23 13.81 -7.37
CA HIS A 326 20.83 12.85 -8.31
C HIS A 326 19.95 12.69 -9.56
N ARG A 327 20.55 12.51 -10.73
CA ARG A 327 19.83 12.37 -12.01
C ARG A 327 18.81 11.22 -12.06
N ASP A 328 18.99 10.22 -11.20
CA ASP A 328 18.13 9.03 -11.11
C ASP A 328 17.01 9.20 -10.05
N THR A 329 16.90 10.38 -9.42
CA THR A 329 15.81 10.70 -8.49
C THR A 329 14.47 10.67 -9.23
N ALA A 330 13.51 9.91 -8.68
CA ALA A 330 12.19 9.78 -9.28
C ALA A 330 11.46 11.13 -9.39
N GLN A 331 10.86 11.42 -10.54
CA GLN A 331 10.11 12.65 -10.82
C GLN A 331 8.60 12.39 -10.88
N GLY A 332 8.06 11.74 -9.85
CA GLY A 332 6.66 11.34 -9.78
C GLY A 332 6.24 10.85 -8.40
N GLY A 333 4.97 10.48 -8.26
CA GLY A 333 4.34 10.11 -7.00
C GLY A 333 3.63 11.27 -6.29
N LEU A 334 3.41 11.12 -4.99
CA LEU A 334 2.64 12.07 -4.18
C LEU A 334 3.30 13.47 -4.14
N SER A 335 4.60 13.50 -3.92
CA SER A 335 5.49 14.65 -4.11
C SER A 335 6.91 14.13 -4.35
N TYR A 336 7.75 14.93 -5.00
CA TYR A 336 9.13 14.56 -5.30
C TYR A 336 10.05 15.78 -5.28
N LEU A 337 11.34 15.55 -5.08
CA LEU A 337 12.35 16.59 -5.24
C LEU A 337 12.65 16.81 -6.73
N HIS A 338 12.41 18.02 -7.24
CA HIS A 338 12.60 18.30 -8.67
C HIS A 338 14.09 18.31 -9.04
N LEU A 339 14.47 17.68 -10.17
CA LEU A 339 15.90 17.52 -10.53
C LEU A 339 16.63 18.86 -10.71
N ASP A 340 16.05 19.75 -11.51
CA ASP A 340 16.72 21.01 -11.88
C ASP A 340 16.50 22.13 -10.85
N ARG A 341 15.52 21.93 -9.97
CA ARG A 341 15.06 22.94 -9.03
C ARG A 341 15.05 22.27 -7.68
N LYS A 342 15.94 22.70 -6.78
CA LYS A 342 16.08 22.16 -5.42
C LYS A 342 14.89 22.56 -4.55
N LEU A 343 13.69 22.13 -4.95
CA LEU A 343 12.37 22.37 -4.40
C LEU A 343 11.55 21.10 -4.56
N ILE A 344 10.59 20.93 -3.66
CA ILE A 344 9.61 19.86 -3.76
C ILE A 344 8.57 20.24 -4.81
N ALA A 345 8.22 19.29 -5.66
CA ALA A 345 7.20 19.42 -6.69
C ALA A 345 5.94 18.64 -6.33
N TYR A 346 4.80 19.24 -6.65
CA TYR A 346 3.46 18.67 -6.55
C TYR A 346 2.85 18.57 -7.95
N ASN A 347 2.77 17.35 -8.48
CA ASN A 347 2.26 17.09 -9.83
C ASN A 347 0.73 17.14 -9.88
N LEU A 348 0.16 18.10 -10.60
CA LEU A 348 -1.29 18.24 -10.75
C LEU A 348 -1.95 17.08 -11.53
N ARG A 349 -1.17 16.31 -12.29
CA ARG A 349 -1.64 15.24 -13.19
C ARG A 349 -0.99 13.88 -12.89
N GLU A 350 -0.67 13.63 -11.63
CA GLU A 350 -0.10 12.35 -11.22
C GLU A 350 -1.03 11.18 -11.56
N PRO A 351 -0.56 10.13 -12.26
CA PRO A 351 -1.38 8.98 -12.61
C PRO A 351 -2.08 8.37 -11.37
N ALA A 352 -3.34 7.97 -11.55
CA ALA A 352 -4.22 7.42 -10.52
C ALA A 352 -4.66 8.40 -9.39
N MET A 353 -4.15 9.64 -9.37
CA MET A 353 -4.57 10.69 -8.45
C MET A 353 -5.48 11.70 -9.14
N ASP A 354 -6.61 12.01 -8.51
CA ASP A 354 -7.62 12.91 -9.07
C ASP A 354 -7.58 14.30 -8.41
N ARG A 355 -6.44 14.98 -8.54
CA ARG A 355 -6.15 16.23 -7.81
C ARG A 355 -6.96 17.44 -8.28
N LEU A 356 -7.52 17.37 -9.50
CA LEU A 356 -8.31 18.46 -10.08
C LEU A 356 -9.81 18.34 -9.85
N HIS A 357 -10.29 17.16 -9.40
CA HIS A 357 -11.72 16.88 -9.32
C HIS A 357 -12.18 16.22 -8.01
N ALA A 358 -11.28 15.98 -7.07
CA ALA A 358 -11.64 15.34 -5.81
C ALA A 358 -10.85 15.89 -4.61
N PRO A 359 -11.45 15.87 -3.40
CA PRO A 359 -10.69 16.12 -2.17
C PRO A 359 -9.55 15.11 -1.99
N ALA A 360 -8.60 15.45 -1.11
CA ALA A 360 -7.57 14.49 -0.71
C ALA A 360 -8.26 13.33 0.03
N PRO A 361 -7.97 12.07 -0.34
CA PRO A 361 -8.49 10.94 0.41
C PRO A 361 -7.84 10.86 1.81
N PRO A 362 -8.46 10.14 2.75
CA PRO A 362 -7.94 9.91 4.10
C PRO A 362 -6.48 9.46 4.09
N TYR A 363 -5.71 9.91 5.09
CA TYR A 363 -4.27 9.69 5.27
C TYR A 363 -3.35 10.24 4.17
N GLU A 364 -3.84 10.73 3.03
CA GLU A 364 -2.97 11.19 1.93
C GLU A 364 -2.10 12.38 2.34
N ARG A 365 -2.65 13.33 3.10
CA ARG A 365 -1.88 14.50 3.57
C ARG A 365 -0.82 14.14 4.59
N PHE A 366 -1.07 13.13 5.44
CA PHE A 366 -0.05 12.59 6.34
C PHE A 366 1.09 11.94 5.55
N MET A 367 0.75 11.18 4.50
CA MET A 367 1.74 10.63 3.58
C MET A 367 2.48 11.73 2.81
N LEU A 368 1.83 12.84 2.46
CA LEU A 368 2.42 13.97 1.74
C LEU A 368 3.47 14.68 2.60
N ALA A 369 3.14 14.96 3.87
CA ALA A 369 4.08 15.52 4.82
C ALA A 369 5.29 14.60 5.02
N ALA A 370 5.04 13.31 5.23
CA ALA A 370 6.09 12.30 5.37
C ALA A 370 7.00 12.22 4.14
N ARG A 371 6.41 12.17 2.94
CA ARG A 371 7.17 12.13 1.69
C ARG A 371 8.00 13.39 1.49
N THR A 372 7.44 14.57 1.77
CA THR A 372 8.14 15.85 1.65
C THR A 372 9.43 15.87 2.47
N ILE A 373 9.36 15.48 3.75
CA ILE A 373 10.55 15.42 4.60
C ILE A 373 11.50 14.29 4.17
N HIS A 374 10.98 13.14 3.73
CA HIS A 374 11.79 12.03 3.25
C HIS A 374 12.66 12.41 2.04
N GLU A 375 12.11 13.15 1.07
CA GLU A 375 12.84 13.68 -0.08
C GLU A 375 13.98 14.62 0.33
N TRP A 376 13.74 15.52 1.28
CA TRP A 376 14.80 16.34 1.88
C TRP A 376 15.84 15.50 2.63
N GLY A 377 15.38 14.44 3.30
CA GLY A 377 16.21 13.45 3.98
C GLY A 377 17.18 12.73 3.04
N HIS A 378 16.78 12.45 1.80
CA HIS A 378 17.67 11.91 0.78
C HIS A 378 18.83 12.84 0.47
N LEU A 379 18.58 14.14 0.25
CA LEU A 379 19.67 15.09 0.03
C LEU A 379 20.62 15.18 1.22
N ALA A 380 20.10 15.13 2.45
CA ALA A 380 20.95 15.11 3.65
C ALA A 380 21.78 13.82 3.75
N ALA A 381 21.21 12.67 3.39
CA ALA A 381 21.93 11.40 3.33
C ALA A 381 23.05 11.44 2.28
N ASP A 382 22.75 11.95 1.08
CA ASP A 382 23.71 12.14 -0.02
C ASP A 382 24.82 13.14 0.35
N ALA A 383 24.50 14.15 1.17
CA ALA A 383 25.46 15.10 1.73
C ALA A 383 26.35 14.47 2.82
N GLY A 384 26.11 13.21 3.21
CA GLY A 384 26.85 12.51 4.26
C GLY A 384 26.48 12.96 5.68
N TRP A 385 25.32 13.57 5.89
CA TRP A 385 24.92 14.11 7.20
C TRP A 385 24.39 13.07 8.17
N ILE A 386 24.21 11.83 7.71
CA ILE A 386 23.84 10.70 8.54
C ILE A 386 24.95 9.63 8.44
N PRO A 387 26.19 9.92 8.84
CA PRO A 387 27.31 9.01 8.62
C PRO A 387 27.24 7.78 9.52
N VAL A 388 28.02 6.75 9.16
CA VAL A 388 28.41 5.72 10.13
C VAL A 388 29.25 6.39 11.23
N ARG A 389 28.81 6.25 12.48
CA ARG A 389 29.51 6.83 13.64
C ARG A 389 30.96 6.34 13.68
N ALA A 390 31.89 7.22 14.02
CA ALA A 390 33.33 6.90 14.03
C ALA A 390 33.65 5.68 14.93
N ASP A 391 33.02 5.59 16.11
CA ASP A 391 33.14 4.50 17.07
C ASP A 391 32.50 3.18 16.61
N ARG A 392 31.66 3.22 15.55
CA ARG A 392 30.96 2.05 15.01
C ARG A 392 31.50 1.59 13.64
N ARG A 393 32.50 2.25 13.06
CA ARG A 393 33.02 1.88 11.72
C ARG A 393 33.56 0.45 11.65
N GLY A 394 34.29 0.00 12.69
CA GLY A 394 34.78 -1.38 12.77
C GLY A 394 33.61 -2.38 12.81
N ALA A 395 32.68 -2.18 13.74
CA ALA A 395 31.48 -3.00 13.87
C ALA A 395 30.64 -3.02 12.58
N HIS A 396 30.51 -1.88 11.88
CA HIS A 396 29.81 -1.82 10.59
C HIS A 396 30.46 -2.72 9.54
N GLY A 397 31.79 -2.71 9.43
CA GLY A 397 32.53 -3.59 8.52
C GLY A 397 32.37 -5.08 8.86
N GLU A 398 32.40 -5.41 10.16
CA GLU A 398 32.17 -6.78 10.65
C GLU A 398 30.75 -7.25 10.35
N LEU A 399 29.74 -6.42 10.65
CA LEU A 399 28.33 -6.72 10.39
C LEU A 399 28.04 -6.91 8.89
N ARG A 400 28.69 -6.15 8.00
CA ARG A 400 28.59 -6.36 6.55
C ARG A 400 29.10 -7.75 6.14
N THR A 401 30.24 -8.15 6.69
CA THR A 401 30.84 -9.46 6.43
C THR A 401 29.96 -10.58 6.99
N GLN A 402 29.46 -10.40 8.21
CA GLN A 402 28.53 -11.32 8.86
C GLN A 402 27.24 -11.49 8.05
N LEU A 403 26.66 -10.39 7.54
CA LEU A 403 25.46 -10.42 6.72
C LEU A 403 25.67 -11.22 5.42
N ALA A 404 26.81 -11.02 4.74
CA ALA A 404 27.16 -11.80 3.56
C ALA A 404 27.29 -13.30 3.87
N ALA A 405 28.02 -13.65 4.94
CA ALA A 405 28.17 -15.03 5.37
C ALA A 405 26.84 -15.69 5.75
N MET A 406 25.92 -14.94 6.36
CA MET A 406 24.58 -15.42 6.68
C MET A 406 23.74 -15.69 5.44
N PHE A 407 23.80 -14.84 4.41
CA PHE A 407 23.12 -15.14 3.15
C PHE A 407 23.71 -16.36 2.45
N ASP A 408 25.03 -16.53 2.46
CA ASP A 408 25.66 -17.76 1.94
C ASP A 408 25.22 -19.01 2.74
N GLU A 409 25.08 -18.89 4.06
CA GLU A 409 24.52 -19.94 4.91
C GLU A 409 23.07 -20.30 4.53
N ILE A 410 22.21 -19.29 4.37
CA ILE A 410 20.81 -19.46 3.99
C ILE A 410 20.68 -20.12 2.61
N VAL A 411 21.41 -19.62 1.61
CA VAL A 411 21.37 -20.16 0.23
C VAL A 411 21.85 -21.62 0.21
N ARG A 412 22.93 -21.93 0.92
CA ARG A 412 23.48 -23.29 1.01
C ARG A 412 22.50 -24.25 1.69
N ASN A 413 21.89 -23.83 2.80
CA ASN A 413 21.03 -24.66 3.62
C ASN A 413 19.58 -24.75 3.10
N ALA A 414 19.19 -23.92 2.13
CA ALA A 414 17.84 -23.95 1.55
C ALA A 414 17.48 -25.34 0.98
N PRO A 415 16.20 -25.73 0.95
CA PRO A 415 15.75 -26.99 0.38
C PRO A 415 16.20 -27.20 -1.07
N ALA A 416 16.37 -28.46 -1.49
CA ALA A 416 16.81 -28.79 -2.85
C ALA A 416 15.88 -28.22 -3.94
N ALA A 417 14.56 -28.22 -3.70
CA ALA A 417 13.58 -27.62 -4.59
C ALA A 417 13.79 -26.10 -4.74
N THR A 418 13.99 -25.39 -3.62
CA THR A 418 14.29 -23.96 -3.60
C THR A 418 15.58 -23.63 -4.35
N ARG A 419 16.66 -24.38 -4.09
CA ARG A 419 17.94 -24.19 -4.81
C ARG A 419 17.81 -24.45 -6.30
N SER A 420 17.02 -25.44 -6.70
CA SER A 420 16.76 -25.73 -8.11
C SER A 420 15.98 -24.61 -8.79
N LEU A 421 14.93 -24.10 -8.14
CA LEU A 421 14.11 -22.98 -8.62
C LEU A 421 14.92 -21.68 -8.80
N THR A 422 15.92 -21.46 -7.95
CA THR A 422 16.72 -20.23 -7.88
C THR A 422 18.13 -20.38 -8.46
N ALA A 423 18.47 -21.53 -9.06
CA ALA A 423 19.83 -21.85 -9.51
C ALA A 423 20.44 -20.78 -10.42
N HIS A 424 19.68 -20.33 -11.42
CA HIS A 424 20.13 -19.27 -12.34
C HIS A 424 20.37 -17.94 -11.62
N GLU A 425 19.54 -17.59 -10.64
CA GLU A 425 19.75 -16.40 -9.80
C GLU A 425 21.05 -16.53 -8.99
N ILE A 426 21.28 -17.67 -8.34
CA ILE A 426 22.47 -17.93 -7.52
C ILE A 426 23.74 -17.83 -8.39
N THR A 427 23.77 -18.47 -9.57
CA THR A 427 24.92 -18.39 -10.49
C THR A 427 25.23 -16.94 -10.86
N ARG A 428 24.22 -16.15 -11.20
CA ARG A 428 24.40 -14.74 -11.56
C ARG A 428 24.91 -13.92 -10.37
N LEU A 429 24.33 -14.08 -9.19
CA LEU A 429 24.76 -13.39 -7.97
C LEU A 429 26.22 -13.70 -7.61
N THR A 430 26.61 -14.97 -7.69
CA THR A 430 27.99 -15.40 -7.46
C THR A 430 28.95 -14.79 -8.47
N ALA A 431 28.58 -14.71 -9.76
CA ALA A 431 29.40 -14.07 -10.77
C ALA A 431 29.56 -12.54 -10.54
N GLU A 432 28.53 -11.88 -10.00
CA GLU A 432 28.54 -10.43 -9.73
C GLU A 432 29.48 -10.04 -8.58
N ALA A 433 29.61 -10.86 -7.52
CA ALA A 433 30.30 -10.46 -6.28
C ALA A 433 31.22 -11.54 -5.66
N GLY A 434 31.50 -12.63 -6.37
CA GLY A 434 32.33 -13.76 -5.89
C GLY A 434 31.58 -14.77 -5.00
N SER A 435 30.55 -14.35 -4.28
CA SER A 435 29.57 -15.24 -3.64
C SER A 435 28.15 -14.68 -3.74
N ALA A 436 27.15 -15.57 -3.65
CA ALA A 436 25.76 -15.15 -3.64
C ALA A 436 25.46 -14.27 -2.41
N GLY A 437 26.02 -14.61 -1.25
CA GLY A 437 25.86 -13.86 -0.02
C GLY A 437 26.41 -12.44 -0.09
N ALA A 438 27.58 -12.24 -0.71
CA ALA A 438 28.15 -10.91 -0.92
C ALA A 438 27.23 -10.02 -1.79
N ALA A 439 26.72 -10.57 -2.91
CA ALA A 439 25.80 -9.83 -3.78
C ALA A 439 24.45 -9.53 -3.09
N LEU A 440 23.92 -10.47 -2.30
CA LEU A 440 22.68 -10.30 -1.55
C LEU A 440 22.82 -9.29 -0.42
N ALA A 441 23.93 -9.28 0.30
CA ALA A 441 24.22 -8.29 1.35
C ALA A 441 24.29 -6.86 0.80
N GLN A 442 24.65 -6.67 -0.47
CA GLN A 442 24.68 -5.35 -1.09
C GLN A 442 23.28 -4.75 -1.29
N ILE A 443 22.22 -5.56 -1.36
CA ILE A 443 20.84 -5.09 -1.54
C ILE A 443 20.36 -4.21 -0.36
N PRO A 444 20.40 -4.67 0.90
CA PRO A 444 20.05 -3.82 2.04
C PRO A 444 21.02 -2.64 2.16
N LEU A 445 22.31 -2.83 1.88
CA LEU A 445 23.32 -1.76 1.96
C LEU A 445 23.05 -0.62 0.97
N ASN A 446 22.66 -0.94 -0.26
CA ASN A 446 22.29 0.05 -1.29
C ASN A 446 21.02 0.84 -0.94
N ARG A 447 20.25 0.39 0.06
CA ARG A 447 19.01 1.05 0.53
C ARG A 447 19.22 1.77 1.86
N MET A 448 20.43 1.76 2.41
CA MET A 448 20.77 2.54 3.60
C MET A 448 20.50 4.05 3.44
N PRO A 449 20.67 4.68 2.25
CA PRO A 449 20.22 6.06 2.02
C PRO A 449 18.75 6.32 2.39
N ASP A 450 17.84 5.41 2.04
CA ASP A 450 16.42 5.57 2.41
C ASP A 450 16.22 5.42 3.93
N TYR A 451 17.00 4.55 4.59
CA TYR A 451 16.93 4.41 6.05
C TYR A 451 17.47 5.66 6.75
N GLN A 452 18.58 6.22 6.26
CA GLN A 452 19.17 7.47 6.72
C GLN A 452 18.17 8.63 6.56
N ALA A 453 17.48 8.71 5.42
CA ALA A 453 16.41 9.67 5.19
C ALA A 453 15.27 9.51 6.21
N ASN A 454 14.81 8.27 6.47
CA ASN A 454 13.77 8.00 7.48
C ASN A 454 14.23 8.32 8.92
N LEU A 455 15.50 8.02 9.24
CA LEU A 455 16.09 8.33 10.54
C LEU A 455 16.13 9.84 10.81
N LEU A 456 16.35 10.65 9.77
CA LEU A 456 16.24 12.09 9.86
C LEU A 456 14.78 12.55 9.87
N ALA A 457 13.94 11.96 9.03
CA ALA A 457 12.56 12.37 8.85
C ALA A 457 11.74 12.31 10.14
N ARG A 458 11.94 11.30 10.99
CA ARG A 458 11.27 11.18 12.29
C ARG A 458 11.45 12.37 13.24
N ARG A 459 12.40 13.29 12.98
CA ARG A 459 12.52 14.53 13.76
C ARG A 459 11.42 15.54 13.45
N TYR A 460 10.86 15.48 12.25
CA TYR A 460 9.97 16.51 11.71
C TYR A 460 8.53 16.03 11.57
N LEU A 461 8.30 14.72 11.66
CA LEU A 461 7.00 14.11 11.44
C LEU A 461 6.23 13.96 12.74
N THR A 462 4.92 14.20 12.66
CA THR A 462 3.99 13.82 13.73
C THR A 462 3.91 12.29 13.83
N ALA A 463 3.32 11.80 14.93
CA ALA A 463 3.08 10.37 15.08
C ALA A 463 2.21 9.81 13.94
N ASP A 464 1.15 10.52 13.54
CA ASP A 464 0.22 10.06 12.50
C ASP A 464 0.86 10.08 11.11
N GLU A 465 1.71 11.08 10.82
CA GLU A 465 2.52 11.14 9.60
C GLU A 465 3.49 9.97 9.51
N LEU A 466 4.18 9.67 10.61
CA LEU A 466 5.14 8.57 10.69
C LEU A 466 4.44 7.20 10.58
N GLU A 467 3.33 6.99 11.29
CA GLU A 467 2.54 5.76 11.20
C GLU A 467 1.96 5.54 9.80
N THR A 468 1.42 6.59 9.18
CA THR A 468 0.94 6.54 7.79
C THR A 468 2.06 6.11 6.85
N TYR A 469 3.26 6.70 7.00
CA TYR A 469 4.39 6.40 6.15
C TYR A 469 4.86 4.95 6.30
N ILE A 470 5.03 4.48 7.54
CA ILE A 470 5.54 3.12 7.79
C ILE A 470 4.54 2.07 7.29
N ARG A 471 3.25 2.26 7.60
CA ARG A 471 2.19 1.33 7.17
C ARG A 471 2.01 1.30 5.64
N ASN A 472 2.43 2.34 4.92
CA ASN A 472 2.48 2.37 3.46
C ASN A 472 3.69 1.64 2.85
N ASN A 473 4.77 1.44 3.61
CA ASN A 473 6.07 0.99 3.08
C ASN A 473 6.49 -0.42 3.51
N VAL A 474 5.73 -1.10 4.37
CA VAL A 474 6.01 -2.49 4.77
C VAL A 474 4.88 -3.40 4.29
N TYR A 475 5.07 -4.02 3.12
CA TYR A 475 4.06 -4.86 2.45
C TYR A 475 4.67 -6.11 1.79
N SER A 476 3.82 -6.99 1.28
CA SER A 476 4.24 -8.18 0.51
C SER A 476 4.91 -7.81 -0.82
N LEU A 477 6.17 -8.24 -0.99
CA LEU A 477 7.02 -7.95 -2.16
C LEU A 477 6.82 -8.92 -3.33
N THR A 478 5.81 -9.79 -3.26
CA THR A 478 5.54 -10.82 -4.27
C THR A 478 5.21 -10.30 -5.66
N ARG A 479 4.84 -9.02 -5.78
CA ARG A 479 4.62 -8.36 -7.06
C ARG A 479 5.87 -7.75 -7.68
N GLU A 480 6.89 -7.49 -6.87
CA GLU A 480 8.11 -6.82 -7.31
C GLU A 480 9.19 -7.82 -7.72
N TYR A 481 9.11 -9.03 -7.18
CA TYR A 481 10.05 -10.11 -7.46
C TYR A 481 9.30 -11.35 -7.95
N SER A 482 9.79 -11.93 -9.04
CA SER A 482 9.37 -13.26 -9.46
C SER A 482 9.74 -14.32 -8.42
N VAL A 483 9.04 -15.45 -8.43
CA VAL A 483 9.34 -16.59 -7.54
C VAL A 483 10.78 -17.13 -7.67
N THR A 484 11.42 -16.89 -8.82
CA THR A 484 12.82 -17.24 -9.09
C THR A 484 13.83 -16.27 -8.48
N LYS A 485 13.39 -15.11 -7.97
CA LYS A 485 14.21 -14.08 -7.30
C LYS A 485 14.07 -14.11 -5.77
N LEU A 486 13.87 -15.30 -5.22
CA LEU A 486 13.48 -15.54 -3.83
C LEU A 486 14.46 -14.90 -2.83
N PHE A 487 15.78 -15.02 -3.08
CA PHE A 487 16.78 -14.55 -2.12
C PHE A 487 16.99 -13.03 -2.20
N ARG A 488 16.88 -12.42 -3.38
CA ARG A 488 16.88 -10.94 -3.50
C ARG A 488 15.69 -10.34 -2.74
N ARG A 489 14.53 -10.97 -2.83
CA ARG A 489 13.34 -10.58 -2.07
C ARG A 489 13.53 -10.77 -0.55
N LEU A 490 14.20 -11.85 -0.11
CA LEU A 490 14.55 -12.03 1.31
C LEU A 490 15.43 -10.87 1.83
N ALA A 491 16.45 -10.50 1.07
CA ALA A 491 17.33 -9.38 1.41
C ALA A 491 16.58 -8.04 1.47
N ARG A 492 15.60 -7.86 0.58
CA ARG A 492 14.69 -6.71 0.57
C ARG A 492 13.79 -6.67 1.82
N TYR A 493 13.15 -7.79 2.17
CA TYR A 493 12.34 -7.91 3.38
C TYR A 493 13.13 -7.63 4.65
N ALA A 494 14.35 -8.15 4.76
CA ALA A 494 15.19 -7.94 5.94
C ALA A 494 15.50 -6.46 6.18
N TYR A 495 15.56 -5.66 5.11
CA TYR A 495 15.71 -4.21 5.16
C TYR A 495 14.39 -3.49 5.46
N GLU A 496 13.30 -3.78 4.74
CA GLU A 496 12.03 -3.08 4.94
C GLU A 496 11.43 -3.33 6.33
N TYR A 497 11.66 -4.50 6.92
CA TYR A 497 11.33 -4.77 8.31
C TYR A 497 11.85 -3.70 9.27
N GLN A 498 13.02 -3.12 8.98
CA GLN A 498 13.64 -2.12 9.85
C GLN A 498 12.83 -0.81 9.94
N TYR A 499 11.92 -0.55 8.99
CA TYR A 499 11.02 0.61 9.06
C TYR A 499 10.04 0.52 10.24
N LEU A 500 9.68 -0.70 10.66
CA LEU A 500 8.79 -0.90 11.80
C LEU A 500 9.40 -0.40 13.12
N ARG A 501 10.72 -0.23 13.19
CA ARG A 501 11.42 0.35 14.35
C ARG A 501 11.08 1.82 14.59
N PHE A 502 10.51 2.49 13.59
CA PHE A 502 10.04 3.87 13.71
C PHE A 502 8.56 3.95 14.11
N SER A 503 7.86 2.82 14.19
CA SER A 503 6.43 2.76 14.52
C SER A 503 6.21 2.47 16.00
N GLN A 504 5.00 2.76 16.47
CA GLN A 504 4.50 2.37 17.79
C GLN A 504 3.92 0.93 17.82
N ILE A 505 3.98 0.18 16.71
CA ILE A 505 3.55 -1.23 16.66
C ILE A 505 4.30 -2.05 17.73
N THR A 506 3.54 -2.69 18.62
CA THR A 506 4.10 -3.38 19.80
C THR A 506 4.83 -4.67 19.46
N ASP A 507 4.36 -5.43 18.46
CA ASP A 507 5.01 -6.64 17.97
C ASP A 507 5.30 -6.53 16.45
N PRO A 508 6.45 -5.93 16.08
CA PRO A 508 6.83 -5.77 14.68
C PRO A 508 6.97 -7.09 13.92
N LEU A 509 7.39 -8.18 14.60
CA LEU A 509 7.59 -9.47 13.94
C LEU A 509 6.25 -10.12 13.61
N ALA A 510 5.30 -10.13 14.57
CA ALA A 510 3.95 -10.62 14.30
C ALA A 510 3.26 -9.79 13.21
N TYR A 511 3.41 -8.45 13.26
CA TYR A 511 2.91 -7.55 12.22
C TYR A 511 3.48 -7.93 10.84
N PHE A 512 4.80 -8.06 10.72
CA PHE A 512 5.48 -8.37 9.48
C PHE A 512 5.09 -9.74 8.92
N LEU A 513 5.09 -10.77 9.77
CA LEU A 513 4.72 -12.13 9.35
C LEU A 513 3.25 -12.22 8.95
N GLY A 514 2.35 -11.56 9.69
CA GLY A 514 0.91 -11.59 9.43
C GLY A 514 0.47 -10.73 8.26
N SER A 515 1.15 -9.62 7.98
CA SER A 515 0.79 -8.68 6.90
C SER A 515 1.43 -8.99 5.54
N THR A 516 2.38 -9.92 5.52
CA THR A 516 3.05 -10.38 4.31
C THR A 516 2.75 -11.87 4.07
N TRP A 517 3.41 -12.47 3.07
CA TRP A 517 3.43 -13.93 2.91
C TRP A 517 4.79 -14.52 3.31
N PHE A 518 5.54 -13.82 4.16
CA PHE A 518 6.89 -14.24 4.50
C PHE A 518 6.92 -15.64 5.11
N ALA A 519 5.97 -15.94 6.00
CA ALA A 519 5.89 -17.24 6.64
C ALA A 519 5.66 -18.35 5.61
N GLU A 520 4.74 -18.15 4.68
CA GLU A 520 4.37 -19.10 3.63
C GLU A 520 5.48 -19.26 2.57
N GLU A 521 6.24 -18.21 2.28
CA GLU A 521 7.28 -18.22 1.25
C GLU A 521 8.64 -18.72 1.76
N TYR A 522 8.94 -18.53 3.05
CA TYR A 522 10.27 -18.80 3.60
C TYR A 522 10.27 -19.77 4.77
N LEU A 523 9.37 -19.60 5.75
CA LEU A 523 9.39 -20.41 6.97
C LEU A 523 8.76 -21.79 6.74
N GLN A 524 7.57 -21.85 6.16
CA GLN A 524 6.85 -23.11 5.90
C GLN A 524 7.61 -24.03 4.93
N PRO A 525 8.20 -23.54 3.81
CA PRO A 525 9.01 -24.39 2.94
C PRO A 525 10.36 -24.76 3.55
N GLY A 526 10.77 -24.14 4.66
CA GLY A 526 12.07 -24.34 5.30
C GLY A 526 13.23 -23.66 4.58
N SER A 527 12.96 -22.69 3.70
CA SER A 527 14.00 -21.89 3.03
C SER A 527 14.77 -20.99 4.01
N VAL A 528 14.12 -20.58 5.10
CA VAL A 528 14.71 -19.85 6.23
C VAL A 528 14.11 -20.40 7.51
N THR A 529 14.93 -20.65 8.53
CA THR A 529 14.46 -21.01 9.88
C THR A 529 14.11 -19.77 10.70
N ALA A 530 13.27 -19.91 11.74
CA ALA A 530 12.97 -18.79 12.64
C ALA A 530 14.24 -18.17 13.27
N ALA A 531 15.20 -19.01 13.68
CA ALA A 531 16.47 -18.54 14.23
C ALA A 531 17.31 -17.77 13.20
N GLN A 532 17.34 -18.22 11.94
CA GLN A 532 18.01 -17.49 10.86
C GLN A 532 17.32 -16.17 10.56
N LEU A 533 15.99 -16.13 10.56
CA LEU A 533 15.22 -14.91 10.39
C LEU A 533 15.58 -13.89 11.48
N THR A 534 15.47 -14.26 12.76
CA THR A 534 15.80 -13.37 13.88
C THR A 534 17.23 -12.83 13.75
N ARG A 535 18.22 -13.71 13.57
CA ARG A 535 19.61 -13.29 13.36
C ARG A 535 19.75 -12.32 12.18
N LEU A 536 19.03 -12.56 11.08
CA LEU A 536 19.12 -11.74 9.86
C LEU A 536 18.55 -10.35 10.12
N LEU A 537 17.36 -10.28 10.72
CA LEU A 537 16.71 -9.02 11.09
C LEU A 537 17.56 -8.23 12.10
N ASP A 538 18.11 -8.90 13.11
CA ASP A 538 18.98 -8.28 14.12
C ASP A 538 20.28 -7.75 13.51
N THR A 539 20.90 -8.48 12.58
CA THR A 539 22.13 -8.04 11.91
C THR A 539 21.88 -6.81 11.04
N VAL A 540 20.78 -6.78 10.29
CA VAL A 540 20.40 -5.61 9.49
C VAL A 540 20.00 -4.44 10.40
N GLY A 541 19.33 -4.71 11.53
CA GLY A 541 19.03 -3.70 12.55
C GLY A 541 20.30 -3.10 13.18
N ALA A 542 21.29 -3.92 13.50
CA ALA A 542 22.58 -3.48 14.02
C ALA A 542 23.36 -2.64 12.98
N LEU A 543 23.29 -2.99 11.69
CA LEU A 543 23.84 -2.14 10.61
C LEU A 543 23.17 -0.78 10.58
N CYS A 544 21.85 -0.74 10.73
CA CYS A 544 21.07 0.49 10.80
C CYS A 544 21.48 1.35 12.02
N ASP A 545 21.81 0.72 13.16
CA ASP A 545 22.22 1.38 14.40
C ASP A 545 23.64 1.97 14.37
N CYS A 546 24.44 1.62 13.36
CA CYS A 546 25.73 2.23 13.13
C CYS A 546 25.62 3.68 12.64
N TYR A 547 24.49 4.08 12.08
CA TYR A 547 24.26 5.42 11.55
C TYR A 547 23.75 6.37 12.62
N ALA A 548 24.17 7.63 12.56
CA ALA A 548 23.65 8.69 13.40
C ALA A 548 23.61 10.01 12.64
N ILE A 549 22.72 10.91 13.05
CA ILE A 549 22.62 12.26 12.49
C ILE A 549 23.78 13.09 13.02
N ASP A 550 24.49 13.77 12.13
CA ASP A 550 25.52 14.76 12.47
C ASP A 550 24.84 16.05 12.95
N GLU A 551 24.75 16.21 14.27
CA GLU A 551 24.11 17.38 14.89
C GLU A 551 24.78 18.71 14.52
N SER A 552 26.05 18.70 14.07
CA SER A 552 26.74 19.93 13.65
C SER A 552 26.14 20.57 12.40
N LYS A 553 25.30 19.85 11.67
CA LYS A 553 24.61 20.35 10.46
C LYS A 553 23.32 21.11 10.79
N PHE A 554 22.88 21.10 12.05
CA PHE A 554 21.62 21.66 12.49
C PHE A 554 21.83 22.77 13.53
N ASP A 555 21.00 23.80 13.49
CA ASP A 555 21.00 24.89 14.45
C ASP A 555 20.34 24.46 15.76
N GLY A 556 21.15 24.05 16.74
CA GLY A 556 20.70 23.53 18.05
C GLY A 556 19.84 24.49 18.90
N SER A 557 19.61 25.72 18.46
CA SER A 557 18.72 26.70 19.14
C SER A 557 17.26 26.61 18.70
N ARG A 558 16.96 25.91 17.60
CA ARG A 558 15.59 25.71 17.09
C ARG A 558 15.17 24.27 17.36
N SER A 559 14.69 24.04 18.58
CA SER A 559 14.07 22.77 18.98
C SER A 559 12.95 22.38 17.99
N VAL A 560 13.20 21.38 17.16
CA VAL A 560 12.15 20.68 16.39
C VAL A 560 11.36 19.84 17.39
N ARG A 561 10.12 20.21 17.67
CA ARG A 561 9.16 19.38 18.40
C ARG A 561 8.13 18.84 17.45
#